data_AF-A0AAW2T7L3-F1
#
_entry.id   AF-A0AAW2T7L3-F1
#
_cell.length_a   1.000
_cell.length_b   1.000
_cell.length_c   1.000
_cell.angle_alpha   90.00
_cell.angle_beta   90.00
_cell.angle_gamma   90.00
#
_symmetry.space_group_name_H-M   'P 1'
#
loop_
_entity.id
_entity.type
_entity.pdbx_description
1 polymer ?
#
loop_
_entity_poly.entity_id
_entity_poly.type
_entity_poly.pdbx_seq_one_letter_code
_entity_poly.pdbx_strand_id
1 'polypeptide(L)'
;MLWDELVQLRQLPECSCDSPCTCNIAKATTDLIEERHLKQFLMGLNDEYDGVRSQILVSKSLPSINKAYQMILRVERQHEVHIKLNEPRDGAALYAGNSDRFKVDLQRTTV
;
A
#
# COMPACT_ATOMS: atom_id res chain seq x y z
N MET A 1 -7.80 -4.99 -22.98
CA MET A 1 -7.77 -4.41 -21.62
C MET A 1 -7.22 -3.01 -21.78
N LEU A 2 -7.92 -1.96 -21.34
CA LEU A 2 -7.54 -0.56 -21.63
C LEU A 2 -6.11 -0.21 -21.16
N TRP A 3 -5.63 -0.89 -20.11
CA TRP A 3 -4.26 -0.74 -19.61
C TRP A 3 -3.19 -1.26 -20.56
N ASP A 4 -3.42 -2.38 -21.26
CA ASP A 4 -2.45 -2.95 -22.19
C ASP A 4 -2.26 -2.05 -23.42
N GLU A 5 -3.35 -1.42 -23.88
CA GLU A 5 -3.33 -0.42 -24.95
C GLU A 5 -2.57 0.85 -24.51
N LEU A 6 -2.80 1.31 -23.28
CA LEU A 6 -2.13 2.50 -22.74
C LEU A 6 -0.62 2.28 -22.52
N VAL A 7 -0.21 1.05 -22.18
CA VAL A 7 1.21 0.67 -22.09
C VAL A 7 1.90 0.77 -23.45
N GLN A 8 1.22 0.43 -24.54
CA GLN A 8 1.76 0.55 -25.90
C GLN A 8 1.95 2.01 -26.34
N LEU A 9 1.13 2.94 -25.83
CA LEU A 9 1.22 4.37 -26.14
C LEU A 9 2.21 5.14 -25.25
N ARG A 10 2.74 4.53 -24.19
CA ARG A 10 3.66 5.20 -23.26
C ARG A 10 5.04 5.37 -23.92
N GLN A 11 5.42 6.63 -24.13
CA GLN A 11 6.74 6.99 -24.63
C GLN A 11 7.81 6.65 -23.57
N LEU A 12 8.91 6.05 -24.02
CA LEU A 12 10.08 5.82 -23.19
C LEU A 12 10.80 7.15 -22.93
N PRO A 13 11.48 7.30 -21.79
CA PRO A 13 12.21 8.53 -21.49
C PRO A 13 13.37 8.66 -22.47
N GLU A 14 13.30 9.68 -23.33
CA GLU A 14 14.35 10.04 -24.27
C GLU A 14 15.20 11.18 -23.69
N CYS A 15 16.52 11.11 -23.87
CA CYS A 15 17.35 12.28 -23.66
C CYS A 15 17.50 13.05 -24.95
N SER A 16 17.01 14.28 -24.93
CA SER A 16 17.45 15.31 -25.85
C SER A 16 18.43 16.19 -25.08
N CYS A 17 19.69 16.23 -25.50
CA CYS A 17 20.64 17.17 -24.94
C CYS A 17 21.67 17.64 -25.96
N ASP A 18 21.81 18.96 -26.03
CA ASP A 18 22.92 19.65 -26.68
C ASP A 18 24.06 19.84 -25.66
N SER A 19 25.30 19.76 -26.13
CA SER A 19 26.48 19.59 -25.27
C SER A 19 26.78 20.78 -24.34
N PRO A 20 27.22 20.54 -23.08
CA PRO A 20 27.36 19.27 -22.36
C PRO A 20 26.04 18.77 -21.75
N CYS A 21 25.77 17.47 -21.93
CA CYS A 21 24.52 16.84 -21.50
C CYS A 21 24.53 16.48 -20.00
N THR A 22 23.51 16.93 -19.26
CA THR A 22 23.22 16.48 -17.88
C THR A 22 21.84 15.85 -17.87
N CYS A 23 21.74 14.58 -18.25
CA CYS A 23 20.43 13.93 -18.36
C CYS A 23 20.29 12.72 -17.43
N ASN A 24 19.17 12.69 -16.68
CA ASN A 24 18.91 11.70 -15.64
C ASN A 24 17.98 10.57 -16.13
N ILE A 25 18.28 9.97 -17.30
CA ILE A 25 17.46 8.85 -17.85
C ILE A 25 17.31 7.75 -16.82
N ALA A 26 18.40 7.35 -16.17
CA ALA A 26 18.39 6.25 -15.22
C ALA A 26 17.30 6.45 -14.16
N LYS A 27 17.20 7.67 -13.60
CA LYS A 27 16.17 7.99 -12.62
C LYS A 27 14.76 7.98 -13.24
N ALA A 28 14.59 8.60 -14.41
CA ALA A 28 13.28 8.62 -15.10
C ALA A 28 12.78 7.20 -15.43
N THR A 29 13.67 6.31 -15.85
CA THR A 29 13.36 4.91 -16.12
C THR A 29 12.96 4.18 -14.83
N THR A 30 13.70 4.38 -13.74
CA THR A 30 13.34 3.79 -12.43
C THR A 30 11.97 4.26 -11.96
N ASP A 31 11.70 5.57 -12.02
CA ASP A 31 10.42 6.15 -11.62
C ASP A 31 9.25 5.55 -12.43
N LEU A 32 9.44 5.35 -13.74
CA LEU A 32 8.44 4.72 -14.61
C LEU A 32 8.19 3.24 -14.29
N ILE A 33 9.24 2.50 -13.91
CA ILE A 33 9.13 1.10 -13.50
C ILE A 33 8.38 1.00 -12.17
N GLU A 34 8.73 1.83 -11.19
CA GLU A 34 8.04 1.87 -9.90
C GLU A 34 6.55 2.22 -10.05
N GLU A 35 6.24 3.20 -10.89
CA GLU A 35 4.85 3.57 -11.20
C GLU A 35 4.10 2.40 -11.85
N ARG A 36 4.74 1.66 -12.77
CA ARG A 36 4.14 0.47 -13.41
C ARG A 36 3.85 -0.61 -12.36
N HIS A 37 4.80 -0.92 -11.49
CA HIS A 37 4.61 -1.90 -10.43
C HIS A 37 3.48 -1.51 -9.49
N LEU A 38 3.39 -0.23 -9.12
CA LEU A 38 2.28 0.27 -8.30
C LEU A 38 0.93 0.06 -9.00
N LYS A 39 0.81 0.47 -10.27
CA LYS A 39 -0.45 0.31 -11.01
C LYS A 39 -0.86 -1.16 -11.11
N GLN A 40 0.10 -2.04 -11.41
CA GLN A 40 -0.16 -3.46 -11.51
C GLN A 40 -0.57 -4.08 -10.17
N PHE A 41 0.06 -3.65 -9.08
CA PHE A 41 -0.35 -4.01 -7.73
C PHE A 41 -1.79 -3.56 -7.44
N LEU A 42 -2.16 -2.31 -7.74
CA LEU A 42 -3.51 -1.78 -7.50
C LEU A 42 -4.61 -2.46 -8.34
N MET A 43 -4.27 -2.92 -9.56
CA MET A 43 -5.19 -3.70 -10.39
C MET A 43 -5.49 -5.09 -9.82
N GLY A 44 -4.53 -5.68 -9.10
CA GLY A 44 -4.68 -7.00 -8.48
C GLY A 44 -5.41 -6.99 -7.14
N LEU A 45 -5.79 -5.83 -6.62
CA LEU A 45 -6.52 -5.72 -5.35
C LEU A 45 -7.99 -6.09 -5.52
N ASN A 46 -8.52 -6.76 -4.50
CA ASN A 46 -9.95 -7.07 -4.39
C ASN A 46 -10.80 -5.80 -4.17
N ASP A 47 -12.09 -5.87 -4.49
CA ASP A 47 -13.01 -4.71 -4.45
C ASP A 47 -13.22 -4.17 -3.03
N GLU A 48 -12.99 -4.98 -2.00
CA GLU A 48 -13.00 -4.55 -0.58
C GLU A 48 -11.99 -3.43 -0.28
N TYR A 49 -10.96 -3.27 -1.12
CA TYR A 49 -9.94 -2.24 -1.00
C TYR A 49 -10.21 -0.99 -1.86
N ASP A 50 -11.40 -0.86 -2.45
CA ASP A 50 -11.76 0.26 -3.33
C ASP A 50 -11.59 1.64 -2.70
N GLY A 51 -11.89 1.75 -1.41
CA GLY A 51 -11.71 3.00 -0.67
C GLY A 51 -10.25 3.45 -0.64
N VAL A 52 -9.33 2.54 -0.29
CA VAL A 52 -7.89 2.86 -0.23
C VAL A 52 -7.28 2.98 -1.63
N ARG A 53 -7.74 2.18 -2.60
CA ARG A 53 -7.37 2.29 -4.01
C ARG A 53 -7.70 3.68 -4.56
N SER A 54 -8.92 4.16 -4.31
CA SER A 54 -9.36 5.51 -4.70
C SER A 54 -8.53 6.60 -4.02
N GLN A 55 -8.26 6.45 -2.73
CA GLN A 55 -7.41 7.39 -1.98
C GLN A 55 -5.99 7.50 -2.56
N ILE A 56 -5.39 6.37 -2.94
CA ILE A 56 -4.06 6.32 -3.55
C ILE A 56 -4.08 7.04 -4.91
N LEU A 57 -5.11 6.81 -5.73
CA LEU A 57 -5.21 7.40 -7.07
C LEU A 57 -5.44 8.91 -7.06
N VAL A 58 -6.12 9.46 -6.05
CA VAL A 58 -6.40 10.91 -5.91
C VAL A 58 -5.25 11.66 -5.22
N SER A 59 -4.23 10.94 -4.72
CA SER A 59 -3.09 11.57 -4.05
C SER A 59 -2.28 12.47 -5.00
N LYS A 60 -1.74 13.59 -4.48
CA LYS A 60 -0.96 14.59 -5.25
C LYS A 60 0.22 13.98 -6.01
N SER A 61 0.80 12.92 -5.47
CA SER A 61 1.88 12.16 -6.07
C SER A 61 1.64 10.68 -5.77
N LEU A 62 1.73 9.83 -6.80
CA LEU A 62 1.59 8.40 -6.60
C LEU A 62 2.64 7.91 -5.58
N PRO A 63 2.22 7.23 -4.51
CA PRO A 63 3.13 6.72 -3.50
C PRO A 63 3.97 5.57 -4.06
N SER A 64 5.09 5.26 -3.41
CA SER A 64 5.81 4.02 -3.71
C SER A 64 4.95 2.80 -3.40
N ILE A 65 5.23 1.67 -4.06
CA ILE A 65 4.53 0.41 -3.83
C ILE A 65 4.55 0.00 -2.34
N ASN A 66 5.68 0.22 -1.64
CA ASN A 66 5.81 -0.06 -0.22
C ASN A 66 4.84 0.77 0.63
N LYS A 67 4.68 2.05 0.29
CA LYS A 67 3.76 2.92 1.01
C LYS A 67 2.31 2.56 0.71
N ALA A 68 1.98 2.25 -0.54
CA ALA A 68 0.65 1.75 -0.91
C ALA A 68 0.30 0.45 -0.15
N TYR A 69 1.24 -0.49 -0.08
CA TYR A 69 1.09 -1.72 0.70
C TYR A 69 0.82 -1.45 2.19
N GLN A 70 1.58 -0.54 2.82
CA GLN A 70 1.32 -0.15 4.21
C GLN A 70 -0.05 0.50 4.44
N MET A 71 -0.54 1.28 3.46
CA MET A 71 -1.88 1.86 3.54
C MET A 71 -2.97 0.78 3.53
N ILE A 72 -2.79 -0.27 2.72
CA ILE A 72 -3.72 -1.40 2.66
C ILE A 72 -3.69 -2.20 3.96
N LEU A 73 -2.50 -2.56 4.47
CA LEU A 73 -2.35 -3.24 5.77
C LEU A 73 -3.02 -2.49 6.93
N ARG A 74 -3.03 -1.16 6.88
CA ARG A 74 -3.71 -0.34 7.88
C ARG A 74 -5.23 -0.49 7.79
N VAL A 75 -5.79 -0.53 6.58
CA VAL A 75 -7.22 -0.73 6.36
C VAL A 75 -7.65 -2.13 6.79
N GLU A 76 -6.88 -3.17 6.43
CA GLU A 76 -7.13 -4.55 6.87
C GLU A 76 -7.22 -4.65 8.40
N ARG A 77 -6.22 -4.10 9.11
CA ARG A 77 -6.19 -4.11 10.57
C ARG A 77 -7.38 -3.35 11.18
N GLN A 78 -7.78 -2.23 10.58
CA GLN A 78 -8.95 -1.49 11.03
C GLN A 78 -10.24 -2.29 10.82
N HIS A 79 -10.36 -2.96 9.67
CA HIS A 79 -11.50 -3.81 9.36
C HIS A 79 -11.63 -4.98 10.36
N GLU A 80 -10.52 -5.66 10.67
CA GLU A 80 -10.49 -6.71 11.70
C GLU A 80 -10.96 -6.22 13.08
N VAL A 81 -10.55 -5.03 13.50
CA VAL A 81 -10.97 -4.43 14.77
C VAL A 81 -12.46 -4.11 14.75
N HIS A 82 -12.97 -3.55 13.65
CA HIS A 82 -14.40 -3.26 13.50
C HIS A 82 -15.26 -4.52 13.53
N ILE A 83 -14.82 -5.62 12.90
CA ILE A 83 -15.53 -6.90 12.96
C ILE A 83 -15.57 -7.43 14.40
N LYS A 84 -14.44 -7.42 15.12
CA LYS A 84 -14.36 -7.89 16.53
C LYS A 84 -15.22 -7.08 17.50
N LEU A 85 -15.52 -5.81 17.18
CA LEU A 85 -16.36 -4.96 18.03
C LEU A 85 -17.87 -5.12 17.77
N ASN A 86 -18.25 -5.59 16.57
CA ASN A 86 -19.63 -5.74 16.13
C ASN A 86 -20.21 -7.15 16.32
N GLU A 87 -19.43 -8.11 16.84
CA GLU A 87 -20.02 -9.35 17.37
C GLU A 87 -20.99 -8.99 18.52
N PRO A 88 -22.18 -9.63 18.61
CA PRO A 88 -23.12 -9.36 19.69
C PRO A 88 -22.45 -9.69 21.02
N ARG A 89 -22.13 -8.64 21.78
CA ARG A 89 -21.54 -8.77 23.12
C ARG A 89 -22.63 -9.13 24.11
N ASP A 90 -23.03 -10.39 24.10
CA ASP A 90 -23.71 -10.98 25.26
C ASP A 90 -22.68 -11.11 26.38
N GLY A 91 -22.56 -10.08 27.22
CA GLY A 91 -21.74 -10.14 28.43
C GLY A 91 -21.08 -8.84 28.84
N ALA A 92 -21.87 -7.83 29.21
CA ALA A 92 -21.39 -6.78 30.11
C ALA A 92 -21.25 -7.38 31.52
N ALA A 93 -20.08 -7.92 31.86
CA ALA A 93 -19.70 -8.21 33.24
C ALA A 93 -18.45 -7.40 33.59
N LEU A 94 -18.64 -6.39 34.43
CA LEU A 94 -17.58 -5.63 35.09
C LEU A 94 -16.78 -6.58 35.99
N TYR A 95 -15.48 -6.70 35.76
CA TYR A 95 -14.56 -7.13 36.81
C TYR A 95 -13.51 -6.04 37.03
N ALA A 96 -13.65 -5.38 38.18
CA ALA A 96 -12.59 -4.61 38.80
C ALA A 96 -11.48 -5.57 39.25
N GLY A 97 -10.22 -5.23 38.99
CA GLY A 97 -9.09 -5.90 39.64
C GLY A 97 -7.80 -5.97 38.83
N ASN A 98 -6.87 -5.11 39.23
CA ASN A 98 -5.41 -5.26 39.20
C ASN A 98 -4.63 -4.95 37.91
N SER A 99 -3.90 -3.84 38.03
CA SER A 99 -2.66 -3.50 37.35
C SER A 99 -1.64 -4.62 37.49
N ASP A 100 -1.23 -5.25 36.38
CA ASP A 100 0.12 -5.81 36.25
C ASP A 100 0.56 -5.99 34.77
N ARG A 101 1.57 -5.18 34.42
CA ARG A 101 2.72 -5.43 33.52
C ARG A 101 2.48 -6.10 32.16
N PHE A 102 2.60 -5.26 31.12
CA PHE A 102 2.96 -5.62 29.75
C PHE A 102 4.26 -6.46 29.74
N LYS A 103 4.19 -7.74 29.35
CA LYS A 103 5.34 -8.53 28.90
C LYS A 103 5.16 -8.87 27.44
N VAL A 104 6.02 -8.32 26.60
CA VAL A 104 6.23 -8.78 25.23
C VAL A 104 7.18 -9.98 25.33
N ASP A 105 6.64 -11.20 25.31
CA ASP A 105 7.48 -12.39 25.19
C ASP A 105 7.82 -12.63 23.72
N LEU A 106 9.02 -12.19 23.36
CA LEU A 106 9.75 -12.62 22.19
C LEU A 106 10.35 -14.00 22.50
N GLN A 107 9.66 -15.08 22.16
CA GLN A 107 10.26 -16.41 22.11
C GLN A 107 10.07 -17.09 20.75
N ARG A 108 11.17 -16.99 20.00
CA ARG A 108 11.69 -17.85 18.94
C ARG A 108 11.40 -19.34 19.16
N THR A 109 10.96 -20.06 18.13
CA THR A 109 11.17 -21.51 17.90
C THR A 109 10.85 -21.76 16.40
N THR A 110 11.77 -21.74 15.44
CA THR A 110 12.66 -22.84 14.97
C THR A 110 12.14 -24.26 15.18
N VAL A 111 11.74 -24.92 14.10
CA VAL A 111 12.56 -25.98 13.48
C VAL A 111 12.60 -25.71 11.98
#